data_AF-A0A7L4ZHH7-F1
#
_entry.id   AF-A0A7L4ZHH7-F1
#
_cell.length_a   1.000
_cell.length_b   1.000
_cell.length_c   1.000
_cell.angle_alpha   90.00
_cell.angle_beta   90.00
_cell.angle_gamma   90.00
#
_symmetry.space_group_name_H-M   'P 1'
#
loop_
_entity.id
_entity.type
_entity.pdbx_description
1 polymer ?
#
loop_
_entity_poly.entity_id
_entity_poly.type
_entity_poly.pdbx_seq_one_letter_code
_entity_poly.pdbx_strand_id
1 'polypeptide(L)'
;MDRQDRLIYCQRCDHKKFDSNRGVICGLTNDIAKFNITCKDFAGNEKEVLKAIDDEEMRKVQLEELQAYIEADEKISVWSILKIIIAIIGAILGFLSL
;
A
#
# COMPACT_ATOMS: atom_id res chain seq x y z
N MET A 1 -5.62 -0.78 19.35
CA MET A 1 -4.78 -0.02 18.40
C MET A 1 -3.32 -0.13 18.77
N ASP A 2 -2.44 -0.32 17.80
CA ASP A 2 -1.01 -0.47 18.06
C ASP A 2 -0.29 0.90 18.08
N ARG A 3 1.04 0.89 18.21
CA ARG A 3 1.83 2.11 18.24
C ARG A 3 1.91 2.80 16.88
N GLN A 4 2.00 2.03 15.79
CA GLN A 4 2.13 2.57 14.44
C GLN A 4 0.84 3.27 14.04
N ASP A 5 -0.31 2.67 14.34
CA ASP A 5 -1.61 3.30 14.19
C ASP A 5 -1.68 4.63 14.95
N ARG A 6 -1.22 4.66 16.21
CA ARG A 6 -1.21 5.90 17.02
C ARG A 6 -0.34 6.97 16.41
N LEU A 7 0.79 6.58 15.84
CA LEU A 7 1.72 7.49 15.21
C LEU A 7 1.13 8.18 13.98
N ILE A 8 0.27 7.51 13.20
CA ILE A 8 -0.42 8.11 12.05
C ILE A 8 -1.21 9.36 12.49
N TYR A 9 -1.93 9.27 13.61
CA TYR A 9 -2.64 10.41 14.18
C TYR A 9 -1.69 11.41 14.84
N CYS A 10 -0.74 10.93 15.65
CA CYS A 10 0.19 11.81 16.37
C CYS A 10 1.05 12.65 15.42
N GLN A 11 1.42 12.15 14.25
CA GLN A 11 2.20 12.91 13.26
C GLN A 11 1.45 14.15 12.75
N ARG A 12 0.12 14.10 12.76
CA ARG A 12 -0.76 15.19 12.31
C ARG A 12 -1.26 16.06 13.46
N CYS A 13 -0.85 15.78 14.70
CA CYS A 13 -1.27 16.53 15.88
C CYS A 13 -0.28 17.66 16.20
N ASP A 14 -0.77 18.85 16.52
CA ASP A 14 0.04 19.99 16.99
C ASP A 14 0.68 19.75 18.35
N HIS A 15 0.10 18.86 19.15
CA HIS A 15 0.70 18.47 20.43
C HIS A 15 1.81 17.44 20.29
N LYS A 16 2.26 17.09 19.07
CA LYS A 16 3.36 16.15 18.89
C LYS A 16 4.67 16.74 19.40
N LYS A 17 5.51 15.91 20.01
CA LYS A 17 6.85 16.28 20.42
C LYS A 17 7.82 15.18 20.03
N PHE A 18 9.02 15.55 19.60
CA PHE A 18 10.07 14.60 19.30
C PHE A 18 10.95 14.35 20.53
N ASP A 19 11.18 13.08 20.83
CA ASP A 19 12.08 12.57 21.85
C ASP A 19 13.11 11.68 21.16
N SER A 20 14.40 11.87 21.42
CA SER A 20 15.47 11.17 20.70
C SER A 20 15.46 9.65 20.93
N ASN A 21 14.97 9.19 22.08
CA ASN A 21 14.97 7.78 22.45
C ASN A 21 13.65 7.09 22.10
N ARG A 22 12.55 7.85 22.09
CA ARG A 22 11.18 7.34 21.91
C ARG A 22 10.53 7.80 20.61
N GLY A 23 11.17 8.65 19.81
CA GLY A 23 10.58 9.22 18.59
C GLY A 23 9.44 10.19 18.92
N VAL A 24 8.35 10.14 18.14
CA VAL A 24 7.17 11.00 18.36
C VAL A 24 6.41 10.56 19.61
N ILE A 25 6.25 11.49 20.55
CA ILE A 25 5.49 11.37 21.80
C ILE A 25 4.41 12.44 21.89
N CYS A 26 3.49 12.31 22.86
CA CYS A 26 2.51 13.34 23.15
C CYS A 26 3.14 14.43 24.03
N GLY A 27 3.21 15.66 23.54
CA GLY A 27 3.76 16.82 24.24
C GLY A 27 2.97 17.23 25.48
N LEU A 28 1.67 16.91 25.56
CA LEU A 28 0.84 17.17 26.74
C LEU A 28 1.19 16.27 27.92
N THR A 29 1.56 15.01 27.65
CA THR A 29 1.86 14.00 28.69
C THR A 29 3.35 13.72 28.85
N ASN A 30 4.18 14.20 27.92
CA ASN A 30 5.59 13.84 27.77
C ASN A 30 5.86 12.32 27.71
N ASP A 31 4.86 11.55 27.25
CA ASP A 31 4.95 10.09 27.11
C ASP A 31 4.37 9.62 25.76
N ILE A 32 4.62 8.35 25.44
CA ILE A 32 4.01 7.68 24.30
C ILE A 32 2.50 7.75 24.45
N ALA A 33 1.79 8.14 23.39
CA ALA A 33 0.34 8.24 23.41
C ALA A 33 -0.31 6.88 23.74
N LYS A 34 -1.36 6.87 24.57
CA LYS A 34 -2.04 5.66 25.09
C LYS A 34 -3.54 5.60 24.72
N PHE A 35 -3.99 6.40 23.76
CA PHE A 35 -5.38 6.33 23.31
C PHE A 35 -5.65 5.06 22.48
N ASN A 36 -6.89 4.56 22.52
CA ASN A 36 -7.28 3.35 21.80
C ASN A 36 -7.94 3.65 20.45
N ILE A 37 -8.98 4.50 20.42
CA ILE A 37 -9.71 4.81 19.18
C ILE A 37 -9.65 6.32 18.90
N THR A 38 -9.85 7.14 19.93
CA THR A 38 -9.87 8.61 19.80
C THR A 38 -9.01 9.25 20.88
N CYS A 39 -8.42 10.40 20.52
CA CYS A 39 -7.69 11.27 21.45
C CYS A 39 -8.53 12.53 21.66
N LYS A 40 -8.92 12.79 22.90
CA LYS A 40 -9.78 13.95 23.26
C LYS A 40 -9.06 15.28 23.07
N ASP A 41 -7.74 15.25 23.26
CA ASP A 41 -6.86 16.41 23.15
C ASP A 41 -6.22 16.48 21.75
N PHE A 42 -6.80 15.84 20.74
CA PHE A 42 -6.26 15.93 19.39
C PHE A 42 -6.48 17.35 18.83
N ALA A 43 -5.39 18.02 18.47
CA ALA A 43 -5.41 19.29 17.75
C ALA A 43 -4.70 19.07 16.40
N GLY A 44 -5.45 19.06 15.32
CA GLY A 44 -4.91 18.77 13.99
C GLY A 44 -4.09 19.93 13.43
N ASN A 45 -2.87 19.65 12.99
CA ASN A 45 -2.06 20.58 12.22
C ASN A 45 -2.58 20.60 10.77
N GLU A 46 -3.15 21.72 10.33
CA GLU A 46 -3.78 21.85 9.01
C GLU A 46 -2.85 21.40 7.87
N LYS A 47 -1.60 21.85 7.87
CA LYS A 47 -0.62 21.52 6.82
C LYS A 47 -0.34 20.01 6.76
N GLU A 48 -0.14 19.37 7.91
CA GLU A 48 0.14 17.93 7.99
C GLU A 48 -1.09 17.09 7.64
N VAL A 49 -2.29 17.57 7.99
CA VAL A 49 -3.55 16.92 7.63
C VAL A 49 -3.79 17.01 6.12
N LEU A 50 -3.63 18.19 5.52
CA LEU A 50 -3.78 18.39 4.08
C LEU A 50 -2.78 17.56 3.29
N LYS A 51 -1.51 17.55 3.72
CA LYS A 51 -0.48 16.69 3.12
C LYS A 51 -0.87 15.21 3.17
N ALA A 52 -1.41 14.75 4.29
CA ALA A 52 -1.82 13.36 4.41
C ALA A 52 -3.00 12.97 3.52
N ILE A 53 -3.89 13.91 3.22
CA ILE A 53 -4.99 13.71 2.26
C ILE A 53 -4.42 13.61 0.85
N ASP A 54 -3.52 14.52 0.47
CA ASP A 54 -2.84 14.52 -0.84
C ASP A 54 -2.02 13.24 -1.05
N ASP A 55 -1.23 12.82 -0.05
CA ASP A 55 -0.45 11.57 -0.06
C ASP A 55 -1.35 10.32 -0.17
N GLU A 56 -2.59 10.37 0.30
CA GLU A 56 -3.56 9.28 0.17
C GLU A 56 -4.22 9.27 -1.22
N GLU A 57 -4.57 10.43 -1.75
CA GLU A 57 -5.17 10.61 -3.07
C GLU A 57 -4.19 10.17 -4.18
N MET A 58 -2.94 10.65 -4.12
CA MET A 58 -1.88 10.23 -5.05
C MET A 58 -1.65 8.72 -5.05
N ARG A 59 -1.76 8.08 -3.87
CA ARG A 59 -1.61 6.62 -3.75
C ARG A 59 -2.77 5.87 -4.42
N LYS A 60 -3.99 6.41 -4.34
CA LYS A 60 -5.16 5.83 -5.04
C LYS A 60 -4.99 5.92 -6.55
N VAL A 61 -4.55 7.07 -7.07
CA VAL A 61 -4.25 7.24 -8.50
C VAL A 61 -3.20 6.24 -8.98
N GLN A 62 -2.09 6.07 -8.24
CA GLN A 62 -1.05 5.10 -8.59
C GLN A 62 -1.56 3.65 -8.58
N LEU A 63 -2.44 3.31 -7.64
CA LEU A 63 -3.05 1.97 -7.58
C LEU A 63 -4.01 1.75 -8.76
N GLU A 64 -4.80 2.75 -9.14
CA GLU A 64 -5.68 2.70 -10.31
C GLU A 64 -4.88 2.55 -11.62
N GLU A 65 -3.77 3.27 -11.78
CA GLU A 65 -2.86 3.11 -12.92
C GLU A 65 -2.25 1.71 -12.98
N LEU A 66 -1.81 1.17 -11.83
CA LEU A 66 -1.26 -0.18 -11.75
C LEU A 66 -2.32 -1.24 -12.07
N GLN A 67 -3.55 -1.06 -11.60
CA GLN A 67 -4.67 -1.96 -11.92
C GLN A 67 -4.96 -1.98 -13.42
N ALA A 68 -5.02 -0.80 -14.06
CA ALA A 68 -5.22 -0.70 -15.51
C ALA A 68 -4.10 -1.39 -16.32
N TYR A 69 -2.85 -1.34 -15.83
CA TYR A 69 -1.73 -2.05 -16.44
C TYR A 69 -1.86 -3.58 -16.30
N ILE A 70 -2.20 -4.07 -15.11
CA ILE A 70 -2.36 -5.51 -14.84
C ILE A 70 -3.49 -6.10 -15.70
N GLU A 71 -4.62 -5.39 -15.84
CA GLU A 71 -5.75 -5.81 -16.68
C GLU A 71 -5.39 -5.88 -18.18
N ALA A 72 -4.38 -5.11 -18.62
CA ALA A 72 -3.93 -5.14 -20.01
C ALA A 72 -3.04 -6.35 -20.35
N ASP A 73 -2.31 -6.90 -19.36
CA ASP A 73 -1.33 -7.98 -19.56
C ASP A 73 -1.91 -9.39 -19.42
N GLU A 74 -3.08 -9.53 -18.77
CA GLU A 74 -3.77 -10.82 -18.59
C GLU A 74 -4.47 -11.34 -19.88
N LYS A 75 -3.78 -11.26 -21.02
CA LYS A 75 -4.18 -11.89 -22.30
C LYS A 75 -3.13 -12.84 -22.84
N ILE A 76 -2.29 -13.44 -22.00
CA ILE A 76 -1.70 -14.75 -22.35
C ILE A 76 -2.80 -15.79 -22.18
N SER A 77 -3.66 -15.87 -23.20
CA SER A 77 -4.74 -16.85 -23.27
C SER A 77 -4.14 -18.24 -23.12
N VAL A 78 -4.64 -19.03 -22.18
CA VAL A 78 -4.29 -20.46 -22.01
C VAL A 78 -4.42 -21.23 -23.34
N TRP A 79 -5.28 -20.75 -24.24
CA TRP A 79 -5.44 -21.26 -25.60
C TRP A 79 -4.18 -21.12 -26.47
N SER A 80 -3.39 -20.05 -26.28
CA SER A 80 -2.09 -19.85 -26.92
C SER A 80 -1.09 -20.94 -26.51
N ILE A 81 -1.03 -21.23 -25.20
CA ILE A 81 -0.14 -22.26 -24.64
C ILE A 81 -0.58 -23.65 -25.11
N LEU A 82 -1.89 -23.92 -25.11
CA LEU A 82 -2.46 -25.19 -25.59
C LEU A 82 -2.11 -25.44 -27.06
N LYS A 83 -2.21 -24.44 -27.93
CA LYS A 83 -1.83 -24.55 -29.34
C LYS A 83 -0.36 -24.89 -29.53
N ILE A 84 0.52 -24.26 -28.76
CA ILE A 84 1.97 -24.52 -28.83
C ILE A 84 2.25 -25.96 -28.40
N ILE A 85 1.62 -26.43 -27.32
CA ILE A 85 1.79 -27.82 -26.84
C ILE A 85 1.32 -28.83 -27.90
N ILE A 86 0.14 -28.62 -28.50
CA ILE A 86 -0.39 -29.51 -29.55
C ILE A 86 0.55 -29.54 -30.77
N ALA A 87 1.09 -28.39 -31.18
CA ALA A 87 2.02 -28.32 -32.31
C ALA A 87 3.32 -29.07 -32.05
N ILE A 88 3.89 -28.96 -30.84
CA ILE A 88 5.11 -29.67 -30.44
C ILE A 88 4.88 -31.18 -30.41
N ILE A 89 3.78 -31.64 -29.80
CA ILE A 89 3.44 -33.08 -29.74
C ILE A 89 3.27 -33.65 -31.15
N GLY A 90 2.56 -32.93 -32.03
CA GLY A 90 2.36 -33.35 -33.42
C GLY A 90 3.68 -33.47 -34.21
N ALA A 91 4.60 -32.52 -34.02
CA ALA A 91 5.91 -32.56 -34.67
C ALA A 91 6.77 -33.75 -34.18
N ILE A 92 6.77 -34.03 -32.88
CA ILE A 92 7.52 -35.17 -32.31
C ILE A 92 6.95 -36.51 -32.81
N LEU A 93 5.61 -36.67 -32.81
CA LEU A 93 4.96 -37.89 -33.28
C LEU A 93 5.12 -38.11 -34.80
N GLY A 94 5.06 -37.02 -35.58
CA GLY A 94 5.28 -37.07 -37.03
C GLY A 94 6.73 -37.41 -37.40
N PHE A 95 7.71 -36.91 -36.64
CA PHE A 95 9.13 -37.18 -36.85
C PHE A 95 9.53 -38.63 -36.52
N LEU A 96 8.86 -39.28 -35.56
CA LEU A 96 9.09 -40.70 -35.23
C LEU A 96 8.48 -41.68 -36.25
N SER A 97 7.60 -41.21 -37.14
CA SER A 97 6.88 -42.04 -38.10
C SER A 97 7.46 -41.96 -39.53
N LEU A 98 8.59 -41.25 -39.71
CA LEU A 98 9.30 -41.03 -40.98
C LEU A 98 10.68 -41.71 -40.93
#